data_AF-A0A6S7JVY1-F1
#
_entry.id   AF-A0A6S7JVY1-F1
#
_cell.length_a   1.000
_cell.length_b   1.000
_cell.length_c   1.000
_cell.angle_alpha   90.00
_cell.angle_beta   90.00
_cell.angle_gamma   90.00
#
_symmetry.space_group_name_H-M   'P 1'
#
loop_
_entity.id
_entity.type
_entity.pdbx_description
1 polymer ?
#
loop_
_entity_poly.entity_id
_entity_poly.type
_entity_poly.pdbx_seq_one_letter_code
_entity_poly.pdbx_strand_id
1 'polypeptide(L)'
;MSNARNSDEICENNNDIVQPPVLDIVLPKRKNIGTVRVGWESIEPELPVDILLVTVKDHEFVNCYYYLKDTKRCWYHGSGMVDFGTFGDGGVKVALIRCEKGGIEPRASLLAVKNAVEILRPKAVICVGYCGSVKPEKAKLGHVVISAKLATYSSKKITEDGTEELRGIKVNASRHIGDLIPFAADAWNPPLAEESSDFEVEVHREDVMLSGPELVNNSKRRQQLLSHYPDAIAIEMEGEGLYAAAYDLGIEWAVVKGVSDYADGNKSATEDWQPFASAMAASVVHNMFKYPDVIRQWPHYKKPVQGAASTAVTPAANNSPIPSLPIEQLLRSIAGTKEGRKMYNGRTIEYSVSGRVHSLKEPWVYDGAARDVATGEAVEKKHFKTADLAINGAIEELVKRLKERKLIRD
;
A
#
# COMPACT_ATOMS: atom_id res chain seq x y z
N MET A 1 -36.83 22.82 38.44
CA MET A 1 -37.85 22.70 37.37
C MET A 1 -37.46 23.71 36.30
N SER A 2 -36.61 23.30 35.35
CA SER A 2 -36.96 22.68 34.04
C SER A 2 -37.50 23.74 33.07
N ASN A 3 -37.02 23.93 31.84
CA ASN A 3 -36.16 23.12 30.99
C ASN A 3 -35.48 24.02 29.95
N ALA A 4 -34.27 23.63 29.58
CA ALA A 4 -33.59 24.02 28.35
C ALA A 4 -34.48 23.67 27.13
N ARG A 5 -34.53 24.56 26.15
CA ARG A 5 -35.09 24.22 24.83
C ARG A 5 -34.00 23.54 24.03
N ASN A 6 -34.21 22.26 23.76
CA ASN A 6 -33.49 21.48 22.76
C ASN A 6 -33.48 22.23 21.43
N SER A 7 -32.28 22.42 20.89
CA SER A 7 -32.03 22.61 19.47
C SER A 7 -31.72 21.24 18.88
N ASP A 8 -32.75 20.43 18.71
CA ASP A 8 -32.69 19.19 17.94
C ASP A 8 -33.41 19.39 16.60
N GLU A 9 -32.81 18.81 15.57
CA GLU A 9 -33.41 18.42 14.29
C GLU A 9 -33.79 19.53 13.30
N ILE A 10 -32.78 19.94 12.52
CA ILE A 10 -32.98 20.12 11.07
C ILE A 10 -32.14 19.03 10.39
N CYS A 11 -32.67 17.80 10.39
CA CYS A 11 -32.31 16.80 9.39
C CYS A 11 -33.19 17.08 8.16
N GLU A 12 -32.73 17.99 7.29
CA GLU A 12 -33.32 18.11 5.96
C GLU A 12 -33.02 16.82 5.18
N ASN A 13 -34.05 15.97 5.10
CA ASN A 13 -34.16 14.83 4.20
C ASN A 13 -34.23 15.30 2.74
N ASN A 14 -33.15 15.88 2.19
CA ASN A 14 -32.97 15.97 0.74
C ASN A 14 -32.23 14.72 0.26
N ASN A 15 -32.99 13.64 0.08
CA ASN A 15 -32.56 12.42 -0.62
C ASN A 15 -32.50 12.63 -2.14
N ASP A 16 -32.04 13.80 -2.60
CA ASP A 16 -31.66 13.96 -4.00
C ASP A 16 -30.33 13.24 -4.19
N ILE A 17 -30.39 12.02 -4.71
CA ILE A 17 -29.22 11.27 -5.14
C ILE A 17 -28.60 12.08 -6.28
N VAL A 18 -27.61 12.91 -5.94
CA VAL A 18 -26.86 13.68 -6.93
C VAL A 18 -26.08 12.68 -7.75
N GLN A 19 -26.41 12.57 -9.03
CA GLN A 19 -25.69 11.71 -9.98
C GLN A 19 -24.36 12.37 -10.35
N PRO A 20 -23.29 11.59 -10.61
CA PRO A 20 -22.04 12.15 -11.10
C PRO A 20 -22.22 12.78 -12.49
N PRO A 21 -21.43 13.80 -12.84
CA PRO A 21 -21.42 14.36 -14.19
C PRO A 21 -20.96 13.34 -15.25
N VAL A 22 -21.25 13.67 -16.51
CA VAL A 22 -20.85 12.85 -17.66
C VAL A 22 -19.41 13.18 -18.06
N LEU A 23 -18.62 12.13 -18.32
CA LEU A 23 -17.25 12.27 -18.81
C LEU A 23 -17.22 12.36 -20.34
N ASP A 24 -16.28 13.12 -20.91
CA ASP A 24 -16.04 13.18 -22.38
C ASP A 24 -15.18 12.01 -22.89
N ILE A 25 -14.65 11.20 -21.98
CA ILE A 25 -13.79 10.05 -22.28
C ILE A 25 -14.57 8.73 -22.33
N VAL A 26 -14.21 7.87 -23.29
CA VAL A 26 -14.73 6.50 -23.38
C VAL A 26 -13.75 5.54 -22.73
N LEU A 27 -14.05 5.10 -21.51
CA LEU A 27 -13.21 4.16 -20.78
C LEU A 27 -13.18 2.77 -21.45
N PRO A 28 -12.01 2.10 -21.48
CA PRO A 28 -11.91 0.78 -22.07
C PRO A 28 -12.71 -0.24 -21.26
N LYS A 29 -13.52 -1.05 -21.96
CA LYS A 29 -14.20 -2.20 -21.34
C LYS A 29 -13.16 -3.18 -20.80
N ARG A 30 -13.42 -3.79 -19.64
CA ARG A 30 -12.50 -4.73 -18.97
C ARG A 30 -11.91 -5.81 -19.89
N LYS A 31 -12.73 -6.35 -20.81
CA LYS A 31 -12.31 -7.37 -21.79
C LYS A 31 -11.24 -6.89 -22.80
N ASN A 32 -11.08 -5.58 -22.95
CA ASN A 32 -10.14 -4.95 -23.88
C ASN A 32 -8.83 -4.51 -23.19
N ILE A 33 -8.70 -4.72 -21.87
CA ILE A 33 -7.52 -4.29 -21.10
C ILE A 33 -6.44 -5.35 -21.14
N GLY A 34 -5.21 -4.95 -21.48
CA GLY A 34 -4.03 -5.83 -21.51
C GLY A 34 -4.18 -7.00 -22.48
N THR A 35 -4.77 -6.73 -23.64
CA THR A 35 -4.91 -7.67 -24.76
C THR A 35 -3.56 -8.01 -25.38
N VAL A 36 -2.62 -7.06 -25.40
CA VAL A 36 -1.24 -7.28 -25.80
C VAL A 36 -0.46 -7.85 -24.60
N ARG A 37 -0.19 -9.15 -24.63
CA ARG A 37 0.60 -9.84 -23.60
C ARG A 37 2.00 -10.13 -24.11
N VAL A 38 2.99 -9.90 -23.26
CA VAL A 38 4.41 -10.12 -23.58
C VAL A 38 5.12 -10.83 -22.42
N GLY A 39 6.20 -11.55 -22.72
CA GLY A 39 7.07 -12.16 -21.72
C GLY A 39 7.95 -11.12 -21.02
N TRP A 40 8.41 -11.44 -19.81
CA TRP A 40 9.24 -10.53 -19.00
C TRP A 40 10.55 -10.16 -19.69
N GLU A 41 11.14 -11.10 -20.42
CA GLU A 41 12.35 -10.94 -21.21
C GLU A 41 12.26 -9.82 -22.24
N SER A 42 11.05 -9.45 -22.68
CA SER A 42 10.84 -8.31 -23.58
C SER A 42 10.74 -6.97 -22.84
N ILE A 43 10.33 -6.98 -21.57
CA ILE A 43 10.15 -5.79 -20.73
C ILE A 43 11.45 -5.40 -20.02
N GLU A 44 12.24 -6.38 -19.60
CA GLU A 44 13.47 -6.14 -18.83
C GLU A 44 14.44 -5.12 -19.49
N PRO A 45 14.65 -5.13 -20.83
CA PRO A 45 15.47 -4.12 -21.50
C PRO A 45 14.85 -2.71 -21.51
N GLU A 46 13.53 -2.58 -21.32
CA GLU A 46 12.81 -1.29 -21.31
C GLU A 46 12.84 -0.63 -19.92
N LEU A 47 13.26 -1.35 -18.87
CA LEU A 47 13.41 -0.82 -17.51
C LEU A 47 14.63 0.11 -17.38
N PRO A 48 14.65 1.03 -16.39
CA PRO A 48 13.61 1.29 -15.40
C PRO A 48 12.39 2.04 -15.96
N VAL A 49 11.24 1.96 -15.28
CA VAL A 49 10.10 2.86 -15.57
C VAL A 49 10.30 4.21 -14.87
N ASP A 50 9.60 5.26 -15.31
CA ASP A 50 9.65 6.56 -14.66
C ASP A 50 8.65 6.65 -13.50
N ILE A 51 7.40 6.27 -13.73
CA ILE A 51 6.32 6.37 -12.74
C ILE A 51 5.69 4.99 -12.52
N LEU A 52 5.45 4.65 -11.25
CA LEU A 52 4.62 3.51 -10.86
C LEU A 52 3.27 4.02 -10.35
N LEU A 53 2.19 3.61 -11.00
CA LEU A 53 0.82 3.85 -10.55
C LEU A 53 0.30 2.63 -9.80
N VAL A 54 -0.28 2.87 -8.63
CA VAL A 54 -0.85 1.83 -7.76
C VAL A 54 -2.33 2.11 -7.57
N THR A 55 -3.17 1.13 -7.90
CA THR A 55 -4.63 1.20 -7.80
C THR A 55 -5.17 0.01 -7.02
N VAL A 56 -6.42 0.06 -6.57
CA VAL A 56 -7.06 -1.03 -5.81
C VAL A 56 -8.27 -1.58 -6.55
N LYS A 57 -9.21 -0.72 -6.91
CA LYS A 57 -10.49 -1.10 -7.54
C LYS A 57 -10.39 -1.10 -9.05
N ASP A 58 -11.29 -1.87 -9.68
CA ASP A 58 -11.32 -2.00 -11.14
C ASP A 58 -11.50 -0.65 -11.85
N HIS A 59 -12.39 0.23 -11.36
CA HIS A 59 -12.57 1.56 -11.96
C HIS A 59 -11.36 2.49 -11.75
N GLU A 60 -10.62 2.37 -10.64
CA GLU A 60 -9.38 3.14 -10.43
C GLU A 60 -8.34 2.75 -11.47
N PHE A 61 -8.18 1.43 -11.66
CA PHE A 61 -7.26 0.89 -12.66
C PHE A 61 -7.66 1.29 -14.08
N VAL A 62 -8.94 1.13 -14.44
CA VAL A 62 -9.42 1.43 -15.80
C VAL A 62 -9.17 2.89 -16.16
N ASN A 63 -9.42 3.81 -15.21
CA ASN A 63 -9.18 5.24 -15.39
C ASN A 63 -7.68 5.55 -15.57
N CYS A 64 -6.79 4.92 -14.80
CA CYS A 64 -5.35 5.09 -15.03
C CYS A 64 -4.89 4.48 -16.35
N TYR A 65 -5.41 3.30 -16.71
CA TYR A 65 -5.07 2.59 -17.94
C TYR A 65 -5.47 3.38 -19.19
N TYR A 66 -6.59 4.13 -19.15
CA TYR A 66 -7.04 4.97 -20.25
C TYR A 66 -5.97 5.94 -20.76
N TYR A 67 -5.14 6.48 -19.86
CA TYR A 67 -4.08 7.44 -20.21
C TYR A 67 -2.78 6.79 -20.70
N LEU A 68 -2.67 5.46 -20.67
CA LEU A 68 -1.48 4.76 -21.16
C LEU A 68 -1.55 4.59 -22.69
N LYS A 69 -0.47 4.98 -23.36
CA LYS A 69 -0.21 4.63 -24.76
C LYS A 69 0.73 3.42 -24.85
N ASP A 70 0.75 2.78 -26.02
CA ASP A 70 1.64 1.63 -26.33
C ASP A 70 1.58 0.50 -25.28
N THR A 71 0.36 0.16 -24.85
CA THR A 71 0.16 -0.70 -23.68
C THR A 71 0.64 -2.13 -23.91
N LYS A 72 1.39 -2.65 -22.95
CA LYS A 72 1.83 -4.06 -22.89
C LYS A 72 1.52 -4.62 -21.51
N ARG A 73 1.09 -5.88 -21.42
CA ARG A 73 0.85 -6.56 -20.16
C ARG A 73 1.83 -7.69 -19.95
N CYS A 74 2.43 -7.75 -18.77
CA CYS A 74 3.33 -8.82 -18.37
C CYS A 74 2.96 -9.33 -16.97
N TRP A 75 3.23 -10.62 -16.72
CA TRP A 75 3.23 -11.17 -15.38
C TRP A 75 4.66 -11.35 -14.90
N TYR A 76 4.95 -10.96 -13.66
CA TYR A 76 6.24 -11.21 -13.04
C TYR A 76 6.09 -11.68 -11.59
N HIS A 77 6.97 -12.59 -11.18
CA HIS A 77 6.95 -13.16 -9.85
C HIS A 77 7.29 -12.08 -8.80
N GLY A 78 6.43 -11.89 -7.80
CA GLY A 78 6.61 -10.88 -6.75
C GLY A 78 5.82 -9.58 -6.97
N SER A 79 5.61 -9.15 -8.22
CA SER A 79 4.76 -7.99 -8.56
C SER A 79 3.37 -8.38 -9.08
N GLY A 80 3.21 -9.58 -9.65
CA GLY A 80 1.95 -10.04 -10.22
C GLY A 80 1.75 -9.53 -11.65
N MET A 81 0.52 -9.10 -11.98
CA MET A 81 0.22 -8.55 -13.30
C MET A 81 0.59 -7.05 -13.31
N VAL A 82 1.38 -6.65 -14.30
CA VAL A 82 1.81 -5.27 -14.51
C VAL A 82 1.44 -4.86 -15.94
N ASP A 83 0.80 -3.71 -16.06
CA ASP A 83 0.56 -3.07 -17.34
C ASP A 83 1.57 -1.94 -17.52
N PHE A 84 2.25 -1.94 -18.65
CA PHE A 84 3.23 -0.94 -19.05
C PHE A 84 2.64 -0.08 -20.15
N GLY A 85 3.07 1.16 -20.20
CA GLY A 85 2.77 2.07 -21.29
C GLY A 85 3.53 3.37 -21.12
N THR A 86 3.08 4.40 -21.81
CA THR A 86 3.66 5.73 -21.73
C THR A 86 2.61 6.81 -21.54
N PHE A 87 2.99 7.92 -20.92
CA PHE A 87 2.20 9.17 -20.92
C PHE A 87 2.69 10.14 -22.01
N GLY A 88 1.82 11.09 -22.36
CA GLY A 88 2.12 12.13 -23.36
C GLY A 88 2.45 11.53 -24.72
N ASP A 89 3.48 12.03 -25.40
CA ASP A 89 3.93 11.52 -26.71
C ASP A 89 4.98 10.41 -26.58
N GLY A 90 4.91 9.61 -25.52
CA GLY A 90 5.86 8.51 -25.27
C GLY A 90 7.04 8.89 -24.37
N GLY A 91 7.07 10.12 -23.84
CA GLY A 91 8.22 10.66 -23.11
C GLY A 91 8.40 10.11 -21.69
N VAL A 92 7.34 9.58 -21.07
CA VAL A 92 7.34 9.11 -19.68
C VAL A 92 6.87 7.66 -19.63
N LYS A 93 7.73 6.75 -19.17
CA LYS A 93 7.45 5.31 -19.05
C LYS A 93 6.69 5.03 -17.76
N VAL A 94 5.54 4.40 -17.87
CA VAL A 94 4.64 4.16 -16.74
C VAL A 94 4.40 2.66 -16.58
N ALA A 95 4.48 2.20 -15.33
CA ALA A 95 3.93 0.91 -14.92
C ALA A 95 2.66 1.15 -14.08
N LEU A 96 1.65 0.32 -14.29
CA LEU A 96 0.37 0.35 -13.58
C LEU A 96 0.11 -1.02 -12.96
N ILE A 97 -0.13 -1.05 -11.66
CA ILE A 97 -0.43 -2.25 -10.90
C ILE A 97 -1.72 -2.13 -10.09
N ARG A 98 -2.23 -3.29 -9.66
CA ARG A 98 -3.31 -3.39 -8.67
C ARG A 98 -2.80 -4.03 -7.39
N CYS A 99 -3.07 -3.40 -6.25
CA CYS A 99 -2.92 -4.00 -4.95
C CYS A 99 -4.29 -4.37 -4.35
N GLU A 100 -4.26 -5.13 -3.26
CA GLU A 100 -5.45 -5.32 -2.43
C GLU A 100 -5.75 -4.06 -1.62
N LYS A 101 -7.00 -3.96 -1.17
CA LYS A 101 -7.47 -2.85 -0.33
C LYS A 101 -6.70 -2.83 0.99
N GLY A 102 -6.33 -1.64 1.46
CA GLY A 102 -5.67 -1.46 2.76
C GLY A 102 -4.16 -1.21 2.69
N GLY A 103 -3.56 -1.12 3.88
CA GLY A 103 -2.15 -0.80 4.09
C GLY A 103 -1.25 -2.04 4.19
N ILE A 104 -1.65 -3.01 5.01
CA ILE A 104 -0.74 -3.99 5.63
C ILE A 104 -1.08 -5.43 5.24
N GLU A 105 -2.29 -5.68 4.77
CA GLU A 105 -2.78 -6.99 4.37
C GLU A 105 -1.92 -7.63 3.25
N PRO A 106 -1.99 -8.96 3.05
CA PRO A 106 -1.30 -9.60 1.95
C PRO A 106 -1.64 -8.94 0.60
N ARG A 107 -0.61 -8.57 -0.16
CA ARG A 107 -0.73 -7.85 -1.45
C ARG A 107 -1.35 -6.44 -1.35
N ALA A 108 -1.54 -5.90 -0.14
CA ALA A 108 -1.92 -4.51 0.07
C ALA A 108 -0.79 -3.54 -0.31
N SER A 109 -1.07 -2.24 -0.21
CA SER A 109 -0.19 -1.18 -0.71
C SER A 109 1.26 -1.30 -0.23
N LEU A 110 1.54 -1.60 1.04
CA LEU A 110 2.91 -1.73 1.56
C LEU A 110 3.74 -2.75 0.77
N LEU A 111 3.26 -4.00 0.70
CA LEU A 111 4.00 -5.09 0.06
C LEU A 111 4.00 -4.95 -1.47
N ALA A 112 2.88 -4.50 -2.05
CA ALA A 112 2.78 -4.30 -3.49
C ALA A 112 3.76 -3.23 -3.99
N VAL A 113 3.82 -2.08 -3.30
CA VAL A 113 4.78 -1.01 -3.60
C VAL A 113 6.20 -1.49 -3.40
N LYS A 114 6.51 -2.10 -2.25
CA LYS A 114 7.88 -2.55 -1.95
C LYS A 114 8.42 -3.48 -3.03
N ASN A 115 7.65 -4.49 -3.40
CA ASN A 115 8.06 -5.45 -4.42
C ASN A 115 8.18 -4.79 -5.80
N ALA A 116 7.17 -4.00 -6.21
CA ALA A 116 7.16 -3.37 -7.52
C ALA A 116 8.30 -2.34 -7.69
N VAL A 117 8.61 -1.54 -6.67
CA VAL A 117 9.69 -0.56 -6.73
C VAL A 117 11.05 -1.24 -6.89
N GLU A 118 11.31 -2.33 -6.17
CA GLU A 118 12.58 -3.03 -6.29
C GLU A 118 12.84 -3.61 -7.69
N ILE A 119 11.78 -4.07 -8.36
CA ILE A 119 11.84 -4.67 -9.68
C ILE A 119 11.87 -3.60 -10.77
N LEU A 120 10.90 -2.69 -10.74
CA LEU A 120 10.63 -1.74 -11.82
C LEU A 120 11.50 -0.48 -11.74
N ARG A 121 12.10 -0.23 -10.57
CA ARG A 121 12.99 0.90 -10.27
C ARG A 121 12.41 2.27 -10.71
N PRO A 122 11.16 2.60 -10.35
CA PRO A 122 10.56 3.89 -10.69
C PRO A 122 11.31 5.07 -10.06
N LYS A 123 11.05 6.28 -10.58
CA LYS A 123 11.43 7.55 -9.94
C LYS A 123 10.45 7.96 -8.85
N ALA A 124 9.16 7.67 -9.07
CA ALA A 124 8.08 7.97 -8.12
C ALA A 124 6.96 6.93 -8.14
N VAL A 125 6.25 6.82 -7.02
CA VAL A 125 5.09 5.94 -6.87
C VAL A 125 3.85 6.75 -6.48
N ILE A 126 2.79 6.64 -7.28
CA ILE A 126 1.54 7.37 -7.05
C ILE A 126 0.42 6.38 -6.77
N CYS A 127 -0.20 6.46 -5.60
CA CYS A 127 -1.44 5.73 -5.33
C CYS A 127 -2.62 6.56 -5.86
N VAL A 128 -3.34 6.01 -6.82
CA VAL A 128 -4.43 6.69 -7.53
C VAL A 128 -5.74 5.98 -7.27
N GLY A 129 -6.79 6.73 -6.98
CA GLY A 129 -8.11 6.15 -6.78
C GLY A 129 -9.14 7.13 -6.25
N TYR A 130 -10.00 6.67 -5.35
CA TYR A 130 -10.98 7.53 -4.67
C TYR A 130 -10.85 7.51 -3.15
N CYS A 131 -11.47 8.51 -2.51
CA CYS A 131 -11.48 8.72 -1.07
C CYS A 131 -12.85 9.22 -0.60
N GLY A 132 -13.07 9.17 0.71
CA GLY A 132 -14.16 9.90 1.35
C GLY A 132 -13.69 11.31 1.73
N SER A 133 -14.56 12.30 1.66
CA SER A 133 -14.33 13.62 2.24
C SER A 133 -14.77 13.62 3.70
N VAL A 134 -13.92 14.11 4.58
CA VAL A 134 -14.27 14.33 5.99
C VAL A 134 -14.81 15.73 6.23
N LYS A 135 -14.74 16.63 5.24
CA LYS A 135 -15.26 18.01 5.27
C LYS A 135 -15.99 18.34 3.96
N PRO A 136 -17.27 17.95 3.82
CA PRO A 136 -18.04 18.12 2.60
C PRO A 136 -18.12 19.58 2.12
N GLU A 137 -18.06 20.54 3.04
CA GLU A 137 -18.05 21.98 2.76
C GLU A 137 -16.77 22.45 2.06
N LYS A 138 -15.67 21.69 2.17
CA LYS A 138 -14.38 22.00 1.57
C LYS A 138 -14.05 21.08 0.39
N ALA A 139 -14.21 19.77 0.56
CA ALA A 139 -13.95 18.78 -0.47
C ALA A 139 -15.26 18.11 -0.89
N LYS A 140 -15.85 18.58 -2.00
CA LYS A 140 -17.12 18.09 -2.54
C LYS A 140 -16.91 16.85 -3.40
N LEU A 141 -17.98 16.11 -3.68
CA LEU A 141 -17.97 14.99 -4.62
C LEU A 141 -17.33 15.41 -5.96
N GLY A 142 -16.46 14.56 -6.50
CA GLY A 142 -15.73 14.82 -7.74
C GLY A 142 -14.45 15.63 -7.59
N HIS A 143 -14.29 16.43 -6.52
CA HIS A 143 -13.03 17.15 -6.28
C HIS A 143 -11.87 16.15 -6.11
N VAL A 144 -10.66 16.59 -6.42
CA VAL A 144 -9.43 15.80 -6.26
C VAL A 144 -8.66 16.30 -5.06
N VAL A 145 -8.13 15.38 -4.25
CA VAL A 145 -7.25 15.68 -3.13
C VAL A 145 -5.91 15.00 -3.38
N ILE A 146 -4.84 15.79 -3.33
CA ILE A 146 -3.46 15.31 -3.37
C ILE A 146 -2.91 15.34 -1.96
N SER A 147 -2.23 14.28 -1.52
CA SER A 147 -1.64 14.18 -0.19
C SER A 147 -0.39 15.07 -0.03
N ALA A 148 -0.58 16.39 -0.01
CA ALA A 148 0.47 17.33 0.38
C ALA A 148 0.94 17.06 1.80
N LYS A 149 0.01 16.62 2.66
CA LYS A 149 0.27 16.04 3.97
C LYS A 149 -0.53 14.76 4.12
N LEU A 150 0.10 13.70 4.62
CA LEU A 150 -0.55 12.43 4.95
C LEU A 150 -0.48 12.22 6.46
N ALA A 151 -1.59 11.85 7.09
CA ALA A 151 -1.63 11.50 8.50
C ALA A 151 -2.19 10.09 8.72
N THR A 152 -1.47 9.26 9.47
CA THR A 152 -1.94 7.91 9.84
C THR A 152 -2.76 8.00 11.11
N TYR A 153 -4.07 7.73 11.06
CA TYR A 153 -4.94 8.04 12.20
C TYR A 153 -5.18 6.85 13.15
N SER A 154 -4.83 5.64 12.73
CA SER A 154 -5.21 4.39 13.40
C SER A 154 -4.40 4.10 14.66
N SER A 155 -3.13 4.51 14.68
CA SER A 155 -2.21 4.26 15.80
C SER A 155 -2.55 5.17 16.97
N LYS A 156 -3.01 4.57 18.08
CA LYS A 156 -3.36 5.26 19.32
C LYS A 156 -3.08 4.40 20.55
N LYS A 157 -2.80 5.05 21.68
CA LYS A 157 -2.83 4.44 23.01
C LYS A 157 -4.19 4.75 23.63
N ILE A 158 -4.81 3.73 24.20
CA ILE A 158 -6.06 3.86 24.96
C ILE A 158 -5.70 3.63 26.43
N THR A 159 -6.00 4.60 27.28
CA THR A 159 -5.79 4.51 28.74
C THR A 159 -7.02 3.90 29.44
N GLU A 160 -6.89 3.53 30.72
CA GLU A 160 -7.95 2.87 31.49
C GLU A 160 -9.24 3.70 31.60
N ASP A 161 -9.12 5.02 31.61
CA ASP A 161 -10.24 5.97 31.61
C ASP A 161 -10.87 6.18 30.22
N GLY A 162 -10.35 5.49 29.19
CA GLY A 162 -10.82 5.58 27.81
C GLY A 162 -10.25 6.75 27.01
N THR A 163 -9.29 7.51 27.56
CA THR A 163 -8.62 8.60 26.83
C THR A 163 -7.80 8.02 25.66
N GLU A 164 -7.96 8.62 24.48
CA GLU A 164 -7.21 8.24 23.28
C GLU A 164 -6.01 9.19 23.09
N GLU A 165 -4.80 8.68 23.23
CA GLU A 165 -3.57 9.38 22.87
C GLU A 165 -3.14 8.98 21.45
N LEU A 166 -3.15 9.92 20.50
CA LEU A 166 -2.71 9.67 19.13
C LEU A 166 -1.21 9.33 19.08
N ARG A 167 -0.88 8.28 18.33
CA ARG A 167 0.48 7.81 18.05
C ARG A 167 0.77 7.75 16.54
N GLY A 168 -0.19 8.20 15.75
CA GLY A 168 -0.07 8.41 14.32
C GLY A 168 1.03 9.41 13.96
N ILE A 169 1.50 9.31 12.73
CA ILE A 169 2.44 10.28 12.16
C ILE A 169 1.70 11.23 11.23
N LYS A 170 2.25 12.42 11.05
CA LYS A 170 1.81 13.39 10.05
C LYS A 170 3.03 13.86 9.29
N VAL A 171 3.04 13.63 7.99
CA VAL A 171 4.21 13.80 7.13
C VAL A 171 3.86 14.62 5.91
N ASN A 172 4.79 15.43 5.44
CA ASN A 172 4.66 16.13 4.16
C ASN A 172 4.94 15.16 3.01
N ALA A 173 4.48 15.52 1.81
CA ALA A 173 4.89 14.88 0.58
C ALA A 173 6.43 14.84 0.44
N SER A 174 6.95 13.90 -0.32
CA SER A 174 8.38 13.81 -0.64
C SER A 174 8.84 15.05 -1.41
N ARG A 175 10.14 15.34 -1.38
CA ARG A 175 10.69 16.64 -1.82
C ARG A 175 10.25 17.02 -3.23
N HIS A 176 10.48 16.17 -4.22
CA HIS A 176 10.22 16.52 -5.60
C HIS A 176 8.72 16.53 -5.93
N ILE A 177 7.96 15.62 -5.33
CA ILE A 177 6.50 15.65 -5.40
C ILE A 177 5.95 16.95 -4.78
N GLY A 178 6.47 17.35 -3.61
CA GLY A 178 6.09 18.57 -2.92
C GLY A 178 6.32 19.83 -3.76
N ASP A 179 7.40 19.87 -4.55
CA ASP A 179 7.67 20.95 -5.50
C ASP A 179 6.68 20.95 -6.69
N LEU A 180 6.11 19.79 -7.05
CA LEU A 180 5.20 19.62 -8.17
C LEU A 180 3.73 19.86 -7.81
N ILE A 181 3.30 19.50 -6.59
CA ILE A 181 1.91 19.63 -6.13
C ILE A 181 1.31 21.02 -6.37
N PRO A 182 2.00 22.15 -6.11
CA PRO A 182 1.48 23.49 -6.38
C PRO A 182 1.08 23.72 -7.84
N PHE A 183 1.60 22.97 -8.80
CA PHE A 183 1.31 23.15 -10.23
C PHE A 183 0.40 22.04 -10.78
N ALA A 184 -0.12 21.15 -9.94
CA ALA A 184 -0.84 19.95 -10.39
C ALA A 184 -2.09 20.24 -11.24
N ALA A 185 -2.75 21.37 -10.96
CA ALA A 185 -3.96 21.82 -11.67
C ALA A 185 -3.67 22.82 -12.80
N ASP A 186 -2.42 23.22 -13.00
CA ASP A 186 -2.08 24.19 -14.05
C ASP A 186 -2.33 23.58 -15.43
N ALA A 187 -3.06 24.32 -16.26
CA ALA A 187 -3.52 23.87 -17.58
C ALA A 187 -4.21 22.49 -17.57
N TRP A 188 -4.73 22.06 -16.42
CA TRP A 188 -5.53 20.85 -16.31
C TRP A 188 -6.94 21.14 -16.83
N ASN A 189 -7.38 20.31 -17.77
CA ASN A 189 -8.76 20.29 -18.22
C ASN A 189 -9.40 18.99 -17.71
N PRO A 190 -10.40 19.04 -16.82
CA PRO A 190 -11.08 17.84 -16.36
C PRO A 190 -11.82 17.20 -17.55
N PRO A 191 -11.85 15.86 -17.66
CA PRO A 191 -12.49 15.15 -18.78
C PRO A 191 -14.02 15.13 -18.64
N LEU A 192 -14.65 16.31 -18.70
CA LEU A 192 -16.10 16.51 -18.59
C LEU A 192 -16.71 16.66 -19.98
N ALA A 193 -17.85 16.01 -20.20
CA ALA A 193 -18.65 16.23 -21.40
C ALA A 193 -19.18 17.67 -21.45
N GLU A 194 -19.53 18.15 -22.64
CA GLU A 194 -20.02 19.52 -22.84
C GLU A 194 -21.26 19.81 -21.97
N GLU A 195 -22.17 18.85 -21.83
CA GLU A 195 -23.34 18.97 -20.95
C GLU A 195 -23.02 19.06 -19.45
N SER A 196 -21.78 18.76 -19.07
CA SER A 196 -21.27 18.79 -17.69
C SER A 196 -20.23 19.89 -17.48
N SER A 197 -20.06 20.80 -18.45
CA SER A 197 -19.04 21.85 -18.41
C SER A 197 -19.20 22.86 -17.27
N ASP A 198 -20.42 23.04 -16.75
CA ASP A 198 -20.72 23.89 -15.60
C ASP A 198 -20.35 23.24 -14.25
N PHE A 199 -19.98 21.95 -14.24
CA PHE A 199 -19.58 21.27 -13.01
C PHE A 199 -18.15 21.65 -12.62
N GLU A 200 -18.01 22.42 -11.55
CA GLU A 200 -16.70 22.83 -11.05
C GLU A 200 -16.00 21.68 -10.30
N VAL A 201 -14.78 21.37 -10.74
CA VAL A 201 -13.90 20.41 -10.07
C VAL A 201 -12.67 21.13 -9.54
N GLU A 202 -12.42 21.05 -8.24
CA GLU A 202 -11.21 21.61 -7.64
C GLU A 202 -10.17 20.53 -7.32
N VAL A 203 -8.89 20.94 -7.34
CA VAL A 203 -7.76 20.13 -6.87
C VAL A 203 -7.19 20.72 -5.59
N HIS A 204 -7.38 20.02 -4.48
CA HIS A 204 -6.86 20.38 -3.16
C HIS A 204 -5.39 19.95 -3.02
N ARG A 205 -4.52 20.94 -2.79
CA ARG A 205 -3.05 20.81 -2.90
C ARG A 205 -2.28 21.12 -1.60
N GLU A 206 -2.96 21.48 -0.52
CA GLU A 206 -2.29 21.95 0.72
C GLU A 206 -2.74 21.20 1.98
N ASP A 207 -3.76 20.37 1.82
CA ASP A 207 -4.54 19.78 2.89
C ASP A 207 -4.03 18.44 3.38
N VAL A 208 -4.55 18.04 4.54
CA VAL A 208 -4.25 16.74 5.15
C VAL A 208 -5.21 15.69 4.62
N MET A 209 -4.63 14.59 4.15
CA MET A 209 -5.34 13.35 3.87
C MET A 209 -5.08 12.36 5.01
N LEU A 210 -6.14 11.79 5.57
CA LEU A 210 -6.07 10.72 6.54
C LEU A 210 -5.93 9.38 5.85
N SER A 211 -5.08 8.51 6.39
CA SER A 211 -4.94 7.12 5.94
C SER A 211 -5.01 6.16 7.11
N GLY A 212 -5.69 5.02 6.92
CA GLY A 212 -5.81 3.99 7.92
C GLY A 212 -6.66 2.80 7.49
N PRO A 213 -6.76 1.76 8.32
CA PRO A 213 -7.38 0.48 7.95
C PRO A 213 -8.92 0.51 8.04
N GLU A 214 -9.53 1.60 8.51
CA GLU A 214 -10.99 1.66 8.66
C GLU A 214 -11.64 2.20 7.39
N LEU A 215 -12.65 1.48 6.87
CA LEU A 215 -13.61 2.07 5.95
C LEU A 215 -14.61 2.90 6.75
N VAL A 216 -14.33 4.19 6.94
CA VAL A 216 -15.20 5.08 7.72
C VAL A 216 -16.48 5.38 6.93
N ASN A 217 -17.59 4.81 7.40
CA ASN A 217 -18.94 5.11 6.92
C ASN A 217 -19.85 5.36 8.12
N ASN A 218 -19.50 6.38 8.92
CA ASN A 218 -20.19 6.68 10.17
C ASN A 218 -19.89 8.12 10.60
N SER A 219 -20.92 8.98 10.63
CA SER A 219 -20.80 10.40 10.96
C SER A 219 -20.15 10.66 12.32
N LYS A 220 -20.44 9.86 13.35
CA LYS A 220 -19.82 9.97 14.68
C LYS A 220 -18.33 9.64 14.62
N ARG A 221 -17.93 8.57 13.93
CA ARG A 221 -16.51 8.24 13.74
C ARG A 221 -15.78 9.32 12.94
N ARG A 222 -16.40 9.86 11.89
CA ARG A 222 -15.87 11.01 11.12
C ARG A 222 -15.62 12.22 12.04
N GLN A 223 -16.58 12.58 12.88
CA GLN A 223 -16.42 13.68 13.84
C GLN A 223 -15.30 13.43 14.86
N GLN A 224 -15.16 12.20 15.37
CA GLN A 224 -14.05 11.81 16.24
C GLN A 224 -12.68 11.93 15.55
N LEU A 225 -12.61 11.67 14.26
CA LEU A 225 -11.37 11.87 13.50
C LEU A 225 -11.08 13.37 13.32
N LEU A 226 -12.10 14.17 13.01
CA LEU A 226 -11.95 15.62 12.88
C LEU A 226 -11.56 16.32 14.19
N SER A 227 -11.98 15.83 15.36
CA SER A 227 -11.55 16.40 16.64
C SER A 227 -10.05 16.23 16.87
N HIS A 228 -9.47 15.16 16.31
CA HIS A 228 -8.04 14.84 16.38
C HIS A 228 -7.24 15.48 15.23
N TYR A 229 -7.84 15.57 14.06
CA TYR A 229 -7.23 16.07 12.82
C TYR A 229 -8.10 17.18 12.22
N PRO A 230 -8.15 18.37 12.85
CA PRO A 230 -9.04 19.44 12.45
C PRO A 230 -8.70 20.04 11.08
N ASP A 231 -7.54 19.72 10.49
CA ASP A 231 -7.13 20.16 9.17
C ASP A 231 -7.23 19.08 8.08
N ALA A 232 -7.77 17.90 8.43
CA ALA A 232 -8.08 16.87 7.45
C ALA A 232 -9.28 17.24 6.58
N ILE A 233 -9.20 16.91 5.28
CA ILE A 233 -10.32 17.08 4.34
C ILE A 233 -10.73 15.77 3.67
N ALA A 234 -9.83 14.78 3.62
CA ALA A 234 -10.07 13.48 2.97
C ALA A 234 -9.59 12.31 3.83
N ILE A 235 -10.13 11.13 3.56
CA ILE A 235 -9.78 9.86 4.20
C ILE A 235 -9.78 8.70 3.20
N GLU A 236 -8.72 7.89 3.22
CA GLU A 236 -8.55 6.68 2.40
C GLU A 236 -7.80 5.58 3.17
N MET A 237 -7.48 4.46 2.52
CA MET A 237 -7.02 3.24 3.21
C MET A 237 -5.66 2.67 2.76
N GLU A 238 -5.00 3.26 1.77
CA GLU A 238 -3.77 2.71 1.19
C GLU A 238 -2.53 3.57 1.46
N GLY A 239 -2.70 4.86 1.72
CA GLY A 239 -1.63 5.82 1.91
C GLY A 239 -0.64 5.44 3.01
N GLU A 240 -1.08 4.85 4.12
CA GLU A 240 -0.20 4.45 5.23
C GLU A 240 0.80 3.36 4.79
N GLY A 241 0.33 2.40 3.98
CA GLY A 241 1.17 1.34 3.44
C GLY A 241 2.10 1.86 2.35
N LEU A 242 1.59 2.71 1.45
CA LEU A 242 2.43 3.41 0.45
C LEU A 242 3.55 4.18 1.13
N TYR A 243 3.22 5.02 2.12
CA TYR A 243 4.21 5.84 2.82
C TYR A 243 5.25 4.97 3.54
N ALA A 244 4.82 3.93 4.25
CA ALA A 244 5.73 3.03 4.93
C ALA A 244 6.73 2.38 3.96
N ALA A 245 6.27 1.95 2.77
CA ALA A 245 7.15 1.44 1.72
C ALA A 245 8.09 2.53 1.17
N ALA A 246 7.54 3.71 0.87
CA ALA A 246 8.29 4.79 0.26
C ALA A 246 9.39 5.35 1.18
N TYR A 247 9.09 5.42 2.49
CA TYR A 247 10.05 5.82 3.52
C TYR A 247 11.22 4.83 3.61
N ASP A 248 10.95 3.52 3.62
CA ASP A 248 11.99 2.47 3.66
C ASP A 248 12.86 2.47 2.38
N LEU A 249 12.24 2.73 1.23
CA LEU A 249 12.91 2.71 -0.08
C LEU A 249 13.57 4.04 -0.47
N GLY A 250 13.27 5.13 0.24
CA GLY A 250 13.75 6.47 -0.11
C GLY A 250 13.27 6.94 -1.49
N ILE A 251 12.04 6.63 -1.88
CA ILE A 251 11.46 6.99 -3.18
C ILE A 251 10.41 8.10 -3.07
N GLU A 252 10.29 8.91 -4.12
CA GLU A 252 9.23 9.92 -4.23
C GLU A 252 7.84 9.27 -4.28
N TRP A 253 6.87 9.86 -3.60
CA TRP A 253 5.53 9.29 -3.49
C TRP A 253 4.42 10.33 -3.34
N ALA A 254 3.22 9.97 -3.77
CA ALA A 254 1.99 10.74 -3.52
C ALA A 254 0.77 9.83 -3.45
N VAL A 255 -0.27 10.27 -2.75
CA VAL A 255 -1.62 9.72 -2.81
C VAL A 255 -2.51 10.76 -3.49
N VAL A 256 -3.16 10.39 -4.59
CA VAL A 256 -4.05 11.26 -5.37
C VAL A 256 -5.40 10.59 -5.50
N LYS A 257 -6.43 11.19 -4.88
CA LYS A 257 -7.74 10.57 -4.78
C LYS A 257 -8.85 11.55 -5.16
N GLY A 258 -9.85 11.09 -5.90
CA GLY A 258 -11.08 11.83 -6.09
C GLY A 258 -12.05 11.58 -4.95
N VAL A 259 -12.88 12.55 -4.59
CA VAL A 259 -13.90 12.41 -3.55
C VAL A 259 -15.13 11.69 -4.11
N SER A 260 -15.49 10.53 -3.54
CA SER A 260 -16.66 9.74 -3.94
C SER A 260 -17.77 9.65 -2.89
N ASP A 261 -17.48 10.02 -1.64
CA ASP A 261 -18.43 9.97 -0.54
C ASP A 261 -18.03 10.92 0.59
N TYR A 262 -18.83 10.99 1.66
CA TYR A 262 -18.63 11.90 2.78
C TYR A 262 -18.32 11.21 4.12
N ALA A 263 -17.98 9.91 4.10
CA ALA A 263 -17.64 9.12 5.29
C ALA A 263 -18.68 9.18 6.44
N ASP A 264 -19.96 9.42 6.13
CA ASP A 264 -20.99 9.83 7.10
C ASP A 264 -22.02 8.75 7.45
N GLY A 265 -21.99 7.60 6.77
CA GLY A 265 -23.00 6.55 6.88
C GLY A 265 -23.78 6.33 5.58
N ASN A 266 -23.73 7.28 4.64
CA ASN A 266 -24.54 7.29 3.43
C ASN A 266 -23.75 6.93 2.16
N LYS A 267 -22.61 6.25 2.28
CA LYS A 267 -21.74 5.92 1.14
C LYS A 267 -22.43 5.17 -0.01
N SER A 268 -23.50 4.41 0.26
CA SER A 268 -24.29 3.75 -0.79
C SER A 268 -25.04 4.74 -1.68
N ALA A 269 -25.41 5.92 -1.17
CA ALA A 269 -26.10 6.95 -1.95
C ALA A 269 -25.17 7.63 -2.97
N THR A 270 -23.85 7.48 -2.83
CA THR A 270 -22.85 8.08 -3.71
C THR A 270 -21.93 7.04 -4.36
N GLU A 271 -22.33 5.76 -4.39
CA GLU A 271 -21.49 4.69 -4.95
C GLU A 271 -21.15 4.93 -6.43
N ASP A 272 -22.10 5.47 -7.19
CA ASP A 272 -21.93 5.82 -8.62
C ASP A 272 -20.86 6.90 -8.85
N TRP A 273 -20.44 7.64 -7.82
CA TRP A 273 -19.35 8.61 -7.92
C TRP A 273 -17.95 7.98 -7.95
N GLN A 274 -17.78 6.73 -7.52
CA GLN A 274 -16.44 6.12 -7.44
C GLN A 274 -15.71 6.09 -8.81
N PRO A 275 -16.36 5.70 -9.93
CA PRO A 275 -15.74 5.78 -11.24
C PRO A 275 -15.41 7.21 -11.68
N PHE A 276 -16.30 8.18 -11.43
CA PHE A 276 -16.09 9.59 -11.78
C PHE A 276 -14.93 10.21 -10.98
N ALA A 277 -14.94 10.03 -9.66
CA ALA A 277 -13.89 10.48 -8.75
C ALA A 277 -12.52 9.88 -9.16
N SER A 278 -12.50 8.60 -9.52
CA SER A 278 -11.29 7.94 -10.01
C SER A 278 -10.80 8.50 -11.35
N ALA A 279 -11.71 8.90 -12.25
CA ALA A 279 -11.39 9.55 -13.52
C ALA A 279 -10.72 10.90 -13.28
N MET A 280 -11.28 11.71 -12.38
CA MET A 280 -10.69 13.00 -12.01
C MET A 280 -9.28 12.83 -11.45
N ALA A 281 -9.08 11.91 -10.50
CA ALA A 281 -7.75 11.63 -9.93
C ALA A 281 -6.74 11.17 -10.99
N ALA A 282 -7.12 10.22 -11.86
CA ALA A 282 -6.26 9.73 -12.93
C ALA A 282 -5.90 10.85 -13.93
N SER A 283 -6.85 11.74 -14.25
CA SER A 283 -6.62 12.87 -15.15
C SER A 283 -5.63 13.90 -14.59
N VAL A 284 -5.68 14.17 -13.27
CA VAL A 284 -4.72 15.04 -12.58
C VAL A 284 -3.33 14.41 -12.59
N VAL A 285 -3.22 13.11 -12.29
CA VAL A 285 -1.93 12.40 -12.33
C VAL A 285 -1.34 12.40 -13.74
N HIS A 286 -2.15 12.14 -14.77
CA HIS A 286 -1.70 12.28 -16.15
C HIS A 286 -1.25 13.72 -16.44
N ASN A 287 -1.99 14.74 -16.00
CA ASN A 287 -1.60 16.14 -16.20
C ASN A 287 -0.23 16.47 -15.58
N MET A 288 0.01 16.00 -14.36
CA MET A 288 1.27 16.22 -13.62
C MET A 288 2.49 15.59 -14.32
N PHE A 289 2.32 14.45 -15.00
CA PHE A 289 3.43 13.63 -15.50
C PHE A 289 3.46 13.44 -17.03
N LYS A 290 2.58 14.08 -17.81
CA LYS A 290 2.54 13.92 -19.28
C LYS A 290 3.76 14.49 -20.00
N TYR A 291 4.51 15.38 -19.35
CA TYR A 291 5.73 15.97 -19.90
C TYR A 291 7.00 15.43 -19.21
N PRO A 292 7.99 14.94 -19.98
CA PRO A 292 9.15 14.25 -19.42
C PRO A 292 10.13 15.15 -18.67
N ASP A 293 10.14 16.45 -18.95
CA ASP A 293 11.00 17.45 -18.33
C ASP A 293 10.76 17.56 -16.82
N VAL A 294 9.50 17.42 -16.36
CA VAL A 294 9.09 17.46 -14.95
C VAL A 294 9.90 16.49 -14.08
N ILE A 295 10.18 15.30 -14.59
CA ILE A 295 10.83 14.20 -13.86
C ILE A 295 12.18 13.80 -14.44
N ARG A 296 12.72 14.59 -15.38
CA ARG A 296 13.95 14.26 -16.11
C ARG A 296 15.16 14.12 -15.18
N GLN A 297 15.22 14.95 -14.14
CA GLN A 297 16.33 14.99 -13.19
C GLN A 297 16.13 14.08 -11.97
N TRP A 298 14.96 13.47 -11.80
CA TRP A 298 14.69 12.64 -10.63
C TRP A 298 15.42 11.30 -10.76
N PRO A 299 16.06 10.81 -9.70
CA PRO A 299 16.76 9.54 -9.74
C PRO A 299 15.76 8.38 -9.79
N HIS A 300 16.04 7.36 -10.60
CA HIS A 300 15.39 6.07 -10.44
C HIS A 300 15.84 5.40 -9.15
N TYR A 301 14.96 4.62 -8.54
CA TYR A 301 15.31 3.79 -7.38
C TYR A 301 16.53 2.91 -7.69
N LYS A 302 17.46 2.89 -6.74
CA LYS A 302 18.64 2.02 -6.76
C LYS A 302 18.56 1.14 -5.53
N LYS A 303 18.47 -0.18 -5.74
CA LYS A 303 18.54 -1.13 -4.65
C LYS A 303 19.89 -0.94 -3.93
N PRO A 304 19.90 -0.71 -2.61
CA PRO A 304 21.14 -0.63 -1.85
C PRO A 304 21.95 -1.90 -2.13
N VAL A 305 23.18 -1.74 -2.62
CA VAL A 305 24.11 -2.86 -2.73
C VAL A 305 24.36 -3.28 -1.29
N GLN A 306 23.87 -4.46 -0.89
CA GLN A 306 24.36 -5.10 0.31
C GLN A 306 25.85 -5.32 0.06
N GLY A 307 26.70 -4.43 0.60
CA GLY A 307 28.13 -4.63 0.57
C GLY A 307 28.38 -6.01 1.15
N ALA A 308 29.10 -6.86 0.42
CA ALA A 308 29.72 -8.03 1.02
C ALA A 308 30.41 -7.52 2.28
N ALA A 309 29.94 -7.98 3.45
CA ALA A 309 30.53 -7.59 4.72
C ALA A 309 32.03 -7.84 4.59
N SER A 310 32.81 -6.77 4.53
CA SER A 310 34.26 -6.85 4.53
C SER A 310 34.64 -7.58 5.79
N THR A 311 35.15 -8.80 5.64
CA THR A 311 35.72 -9.61 6.71
C THR A 311 37.07 -9.04 7.12
N ALA A 312 37.09 -7.78 7.56
CA ALA A 312 38.21 -7.22 8.29
C ALA A 312 37.88 -7.34 9.78
N VAL A 313 38.25 -8.48 10.36
CA VAL A 313 38.20 -8.68 11.82
C VAL A 313 39.35 -7.88 12.43
N THR A 314 39.05 -6.72 12.98
CA THR A 314 39.92 -6.07 13.98
C THR A 314 39.45 -6.50 15.38
N PRO A 315 40.34 -6.96 16.27
CA PRO A 315 39.95 -7.33 17.62
C PRO A 315 39.86 -6.06 18.46
N ALA A 316 38.66 -5.75 18.97
CA ALA A 316 38.49 -4.74 20.01
C ALA A 316 37.66 -5.31 21.15
N ALA A 317 38.12 -5.00 22.35
CA ALA A 317 37.79 -5.60 23.62
C ALA A 317 36.39 -5.24 24.17
N ASN A 318 35.86 -6.18 24.94
CA ASN A 318 34.91 -6.08 26.06
C ASN A 318 34.42 -4.67 26.48
N ASN A 319 33.10 -4.41 26.42
CA ASN A 319 32.17 -4.54 27.58
C ASN A 319 30.79 -3.87 27.33
N SER A 320 29.76 -4.50 27.90
CA SER A 320 28.38 -4.06 28.19
C SER A 320 27.27 -4.43 27.19
N PRO A 321 26.14 -5.02 27.67
CA PRO A 321 25.08 -5.54 26.83
C PRO A 321 24.06 -4.46 26.46
N ILE A 322 23.85 -4.27 25.15
CA ILE A 322 22.69 -3.56 24.61
C ILE A 322 21.57 -4.61 24.47
N PRO A 323 20.34 -4.39 24.99
CA PRO A 323 19.25 -5.31 24.73
C PRO A 323 18.78 -5.12 23.28
N SER A 324 19.29 -5.96 22.39
CA SER A 324 18.75 -6.09 21.04
C SER A 324 17.38 -6.76 21.14
N LEU A 325 16.31 -5.99 20.95
CA LEU A 325 15.01 -6.54 20.56
C LEU A 325 15.12 -7.03 19.12
N PRO A 326 15.00 -8.34 18.85
CA PRO A 326 15.05 -8.85 17.49
C PRO A 326 13.69 -8.67 16.81
N ILE A 327 13.76 -8.36 15.52
CA ILE A 327 12.72 -8.17 14.50
C ILE A 327 11.77 -9.38 14.31
N GLU A 328 11.74 -10.36 15.21
CA GLU A 328 11.02 -11.62 15.03
C GLU A 328 9.52 -11.60 15.36
N GLN A 329 8.96 -10.49 15.86
CA GLN A 329 7.55 -10.50 16.32
C GLN A 329 6.47 -10.20 15.28
N LEU A 330 6.78 -10.08 13.98
CA LEU A 330 5.76 -9.74 12.99
C LEU A 330 5.60 -10.76 11.86
N LEU A 331 5.38 -12.06 12.16
CA LEU A 331 4.85 -13.01 11.15
C LEU A 331 3.97 -14.14 11.74
N ARG A 332 2.70 -13.83 12.05
CA ARG A 332 1.58 -14.79 12.13
C ARG A 332 0.36 -14.13 11.47
N SER A 333 -0.40 -14.74 10.56
CA SER A 333 -1.13 -16.02 10.70
C SER A 333 -1.37 -16.74 9.35
N ILE A 334 -1.01 -18.02 9.20
CA ILE A 334 -1.79 -19.29 9.32
C ILE A 334 -2.43 -19.76 7.98
N ALA A 335 -2.10 -21.02 7.65
CA ALA A 335 -2.55 -21.87 6.54
C ALA A 335 -1.76 -21.77 5.22
N GLY A 336 -0.44 -21.94 5.34
CA GLY A 336 0.47 -22.25 4.24
C GLY A 336 1.78 -22.70 4.86
N THR A 337 2.45 -23.65 4.25
CA THR A 337 3.79 -24.08 4.64
C THR A 337 4.67 -22.86 4.95
N LYS A 338 5.21 -22.77 6.16
CA LYS A 338 6.23 -21.76 6.48
C LYS A 338 7.59 -22.41 6.30
N GLU A 339 8.42 -21.83 5.45
CA GLU A 339 9.80 -22.27 5.24
C GLU A 339 10.75 -21.14 5.62
N GLY A 340 11.93 -21.50 6.13
CA GLY A 340 12.91 -20.52 6.54
C GLY A 340 14.31 -21.11 6.65
N ARG A 341 15.28 -20.22 6.90
CA ARG A 341 16.68 -20.58 7.12
C ARG A 341 17.17 -19.96 8.40
N LYS A 342 17.94 -20.72 9.17
CA LYS A 342 18.58 -20.27 10.41
C LYS A 342 20.05 -20.68 10.41
N MET A 343 20.92 -19.78 10.86
CA MET A 343 22.31 -20.12 11.14
C MET A 343 22.45 -20.74 12.53
N TYR A 344 23.14 -21.87 12.63
CA TYR A 344 23.46 -22.52 13.90
C TYR A 344 24.91 -23.02 13.87
N ASN A 345 25.75 -22.53 14.79
CA ASN A 345 27.19 -22.86 14.87
C ASN A 345 27.92 -22.86 13.50
N GLY A 346 27.65 -21.83 12.68
CA GLY A 346 28.27 -21.66 11.36
C GLY A 346 27.65 -22.51 10.24
N ARG A 347 26.56 -23.23 10.49
CA ARG A 347 25.85 -24.04 9.50
C ARG A 347 24.49 -23.45 9.16
N THR A 348 24.05 -23.63 7.92
CA THR A 348 22.73 -23.21 7.46
C THR A 348 21.75 -24.37 7.64
N ILE A 349 20.76 -24.17 8.51
CA ILE A 349 19.63 -25.08 8.71
C ILE A 349 18.42 -24.51 7.97
N GLU A 350 17.91 -25.28 7.01
CA GLU A 350 16.60 -25.05 6.40
C GLU A 350 15.53 -25.70 7.26
N TYR A 351 14.40 -25.03 7.47
CA TYR A 351 13.27 -25.62 8.18
C TYR A 351 11.97 -25.35 7.45
N SER A 352 11.01 -26.24 7.63
CA SER A 352 9.64 -26.07 7.15
C SER A 352 8.63 -26.50 8.20
N VAL A 353 7.44 -25.93 8.18
CA VAL A 353 6.32 -26.36 9.01
C VAL A 353 5.03 -26.34 8.22
N SER A 354 4.24 -27.39 8.39
CA SER A 354 2.94 -27.55 7.77
C SER A 354 1.87 -27.76 8.84
N GLY A 355 0.71 -27.12 8.66
CA GLY A 355 -0.46 -27.33 9.51
C GLY A 355 -1.42 -28.32 8.85
N ARG A 356 -2.02 -29.22 9.62
CA ARG A 356 -3.06 -30.13 9.14
C ARG A 356 -4.19 -30.31 10.15
N VAL A 357 -5.37 -30.65 9.63
CA VAL A 357 -6.51 -31.06 10.43
C VAL A 357 -6.22 -32.41 11.09
N HIS A 358 -6.54 -32.55 12.38
CA HIS A 358 -6.26 -33.78 13.13
C HIS A 358 -7.49 -34.45 13.73
N SER A 359 -8.22 -33.83 14.67
CA SER A 359 -9.40 -34.44 15.29
C SER A 359 -10.40 -33.41 15.85
N LEU A 360 -11.61 -33.82 16.23
CA LEU A 360 -12.60 -32.92 16.84
C LEU A 360 -12.15 -32.32 18.19
N LYS A 361 -11.22 -32.97 18.90
CA LYS A 361 -10.69 -32.48 20.19
C LYS A 361 -9.44 -31.61 20.00
N GLU A 362 -8.65 -31.87 18.96
CA GLU A 362 -7.48 -31.09 18.56
C GLU A 362 -7.60 -30.81 17.05
N PRO A 363 -8.37 -29.79 16.65
CA PRO A 363 -8.76 -29.58 15.25
C PRO A 363 -7.58 -29.26 14.34
N TRP A 364 -6.46 -28.79 14.90
CA TRP A 364 -5.30 -28.38 14.12
C TRP A 364 -3.99 -28.75 14.82
N VAL A 365 -3.09 -29.39 14.10
CA VAL A 365 -1.72 -29.71 14.57
C VAL A 365 -0.70 -29.31 13.52
N TYR A 366 0.54 -29.12 13.96
CA TYR A 366 1.66 -28.73 13.12
C TYR A 366 2.74 -29.81 13.09
N ASP A 367 3.28 -30.05 11.91
CA ASP A 367 4.41 -30.96 11.67
C ASP A 367 5.58 -30.13 11.13
N GLY A 368 6.75 -30.24 11.76
CA GLY A 368 7.95 -29.46 11.45
C GLY A 368 9.06 -30.34 10.90
N ALA A 369 9.84 -29.82 9.95
CA ALA A 369 11.02 -30.44 9.40
C ALA A 369 12.22 -29.50 9.46
N ALA A 370 13.41 -30.04 9.62
CA ALA A 370 14.67 -29.31 9.58
C ALA A 370 15.72 -30.09 8.80
N ARG A 371 16.59 -29.40 8.06
CA ARG A 371 17.65 -29.97 7.23
C ARG A 371 18.92 -29.15 7.32
N ASP A 372 20.06 -29.81 7.52
CA ASP A 372 21.38 -29.19 7.36
C ASP A 372 21.73 -29.12 5.87
N VAL A 373 21.97 -27.92 5.36
CA VAL A 373 22.25 -27.73 3.93
C VAL A 373 23.57 -28.39 3.52
N ALA A 374 24.55 -28.42 4.42
CA ALA A 374 25.89 -28.90 4.12
C ALA A 374 26.01 -30.43 4.10
N THR A 375 25.34 -31.16 5.00
CA THR A 375 25.34 -32.65 4.98
C THR A 375 24.12 -33.25 4.29
N GLY A 376 23.05 -32.47 4.11
CA GLY A 376 21.75 -32.95 3.67
C GLY A 376 20.97 -33.73 4.73
N GLU A 377 21.49 -33.85 5.96
CA GLU A 377 20.82 -34.54 7.06
C GLU A 377 19.52 -33.83 7.44
N ALA A 378 18.43 -34.58 7.56
CA ALA A 378 17.10 -34.04 7.80
C ALA A 378 16.36 -34.78 8.92
N VAL A 379 15.47 -34.05 9.58
CA VAL A 379 14.61 -34.53 10.66
C VAL A 379 13.19 -34.01 10.44
N GLU A 380 12.21 -34.83 10.79
CA GLU A 380 10.80 -34.44 10.85
C GLU A 380 10.24 -34.77 12.25
N LYS A 381 9.46 -33.85 12.82
CA LYS A 381 8.72 -34.04 14.07
C LYS A 381 7.26 -33.67 13.83
N LYS A 382 6.35 -34.49 14.37
CA LYS A 382 4.90 -34.38 14.11
C LYS A 382 4.11 -34.09 15.37
N HIS A 383 2.90 -33.59 15.20
CA HIS A 383 1.89 -33.34 16.23
C HIS A 383 2.29 -32.30 17.29
N PHE A 384 2.44 -31.04 16.88
CA PHE A 384 2.59 -29.91 17.79
C PHE A 384 1.37 -29.00 17.80
N LYS A 385 1.11 -28.38 18.95
CA LYS A 385 0.00 -27.43 19.13
C LYS A 385 0.23 -26.09 18.41
N THR A 386 1.47 -25.74 18.10
CA THR A 386 1.82 -24.49 17.41
C THR A 386 2.94 -24.70 16.39
N ALA A 387 2.99 -23.84 15.37
CA ALA A 387 4.03 -23.88 14.34
C ALA A 387 5.44 -23.69 14.92
N ASP A 388 5.61 -22.77 15.88
CA ASP A 388 6.91 -22.49 16.48
C ASP A 388 7.44 -23.68 17.30
N LEU A 389 6.55 -24.40 18.00
CA LEU A 389 6.94 -25.62 18.71
C LEU A 389 7.38 -26.73 17.73
N ALA A 390 6.72 -26.84 16.58
CA ALA A 390 7.11 -27.79 15.53
C ALA A 390 8.47 -27.45 14.91
N ILE A 391 8.71 -26.16 14.61
CA ILE A 391 9.99 -25.68 14.08
C ILE A 391 11.11 -25.92 15.09
N ASN A 392 10.94 -25.47 16.33
CA ASN A 392 11.97 -25.60 17.36
C ASN A 392 12.26 -27.07 17.67
N GLY A 393 11.23 -27.90 17.79
CA GLY A 393 11.40 -29.34 18.03
C GLY A 393 12.15 -30.07 16.90
N ALA A 394 11.93 -29.68 15.64
CA ALA A 394 12.67 -30.25 14.50
C ALA A 394 14.13 -29.77 14.45
N ILE A 395 14.37 -28.49 14.71
CA ILE A 395 15.73 -27.91 14.74
C ILE A 395 16.54 -28.47 15.91
N GLU A 396 15.97 -28.56 17.10
CA GLU A 396 16.66 -29.11 18.29
C GLU A 396 17.08 -30.56 18.08
N GLU A 397 16.22 -31.38 17.49
CA GLU A 397 16.55 -32.76 17.18
C GLU A 397 17.63 -32.86 16.09
N LEU A 398 17.56 -32.04 15.04
CA LEU A 398 18.62 -31.99 14.02
C LEU A 398 19.96 -31.59 14.63
N VAL A 399 19.99 -30.53 15.45
CA VAL A 399 21.18 -30.08 16.16
C VAL A 399 21.75 -31.17 17.05
N LYS A 400 20.89 -31.89 17.79
CA LYS A 400 21.31 -33.01 18.62
C LYS A 400 22.03 -34.08 17.79
N ARG A 401 21.48 -34.47 16.63
CA ARG A 401 22.11 -35.44 15.73
C ARG A 401 23.44 -34.95 15.16
N LEU A 402 23.52 -33.69 14.78
CA LEU A 402 24.76 -33.09 14.28
C LEU A 402 25.84 -33.07 15.37
N LYS A 403 25.47 -32.84 16.64
CA LYS A 403 26.39 -32.94 17.80
C LYS A 403 26.86 -34.38 18.04
N GLU A 404 25.95 -35.36 18.04
CA GLU A 404 26.27 -36.79 18.18
C GLU A 404 27.26 -37.27 17.10
N ARG A 405 27.16 -36.73 15.88
CA ARG A 405 28.06 -37.00 14.76
C ARG A 405 29.34 -36.14 14.75
N LYS A 406 29.56 -35.29 15.75
CA LYS A 406 30.70 -34.36 15.87
C LYS A 406 30.83 -33.38 14.69
N LEU A 407 29.70 -33.03 14.05
CA LEU A 407 29.64 -32.10 12.91
C LEU A 407 29.48 -30.63 13.33
N ILE A 408 29.10 -30.40 14.60
CA ILE A 408 29.06 -29.11 15.27
C ILE A 408 29.59 -29.27 16.70
N ARG A 409 30.22 -28.22 17.22
CA ARG A 409 30.74 -28.18 18.61
C ARG A 409 29.60 -27.92 19.59
N ASP A 410 29.84 -28.27 20.86
CA ASP A 410 28.88 -28.09 21.94
C ASP A 410 28.51 -26.64 22.22
#